data_AF-A0A140DZX6-F1
#
_entry.id   AF-A0A140DZX6-F1
#
_cell.length_a   1.000
_cell.length_b   1.000
_cell.length_c   1.000
_cell.angle_alpha   90.00
_cell.angle_beta   90.00
_cell.angle_gamma   90.00
#
_symmetry.space_group_name_H-M   'P 1'
#
loop_
_entity.id
_entity.type
_entity.pdbx_description
1 polymer ?
#
loop_
_entity_poly.entity_id
_entity_poly.type
_entity_poly.pdbx_seq_one_letter_code
_entity_poly.pdbx_strand_id
1 'polypeptide(L)'
;MPYSSELDVRIIDSTLRDGSHHIRHQFAVEQVRAVVQALDAAGVPVIEVSHGDGLGGSSFTYGRSATAERLLIREAVASATRATIACLILPGLGTSDDIRAIHSLP
;
A
#
# COMPACT_ATOMS: atom_id res chain seq x y z
N MET A 1 6.82 -5.13 19.44
CA MET A 1 6.62 -3.74 19.00
C MET A 1 5.51 -3.16 19.86
N PRO A 2 5.82 -2.42 20.94
CA PRO A 2 4.77 -1.85 21.77
C PRO A 2 4.04 -0.74 20.99
N TYR A 3 2.76 -0.58 21.31
CA TYR A 3 1.89 0.49 20.83
C TYR A 3 2.54 1.86 21.05
N SER A 4 2.28 2.81 20.14
CA SER A 4 2.71 4.21 20.28
C SER A 4 2.31 4.75 21.65
N SER A 5 3.20 5.48 22.33
CA SER A 5 2.88 6.18 23.58
C SER A 5 1.96 7.39 23.37
N GLU A 6 1.61 7.70 22.12
CA GLU A 6 0.82 8.88 21.74
C GLU A 6 -0.58 8.54 21.21
N LEU A 7 -0.85 7.28 20.84
CA LEU A 7 -2.13 6.88 20.23
C LEU A 7 -2.76 5.72 20.98
N ASP A 8 -3.94 5.96 21.57
CA ASP A 8 -4.76 4.93 22.23
C ASP A 8 -5.21 3.82 21.24
N VAL A 9 -5.36 4.17 19.96
CA VAL A 9 -5.69 3.25 18.86
C VAL A 9 -4.88 3.62 17.63
N ARG A 10 -4.28 2.63 16.97
CA ARG A 10 -3.57 2.82 15.69
C ARG A 10 -4.44 2.42 14.52
N ILE A 11 -4.91 3.40 13.76
CA ILE A 11 -5.66 3.18 12.53
C ILE A 11 -4.71 2.79 11.39
N ILE A 12 -5.11 1.78 10.62
CA ILE A 12 -4.45 1.41 9.37
C ILE A 12 -5.49 1.58 8.27
N ASP A 13 -5.28 2.55 7.38
CA ASP A 13 -6.15 2.70 6.21
C ASP A 13 -5.75 1.68 5.14
N SER A 14 -6.73 1.00 4.55
CA SER A 14 -6.52 0.00 3.49
C SER A 14 -7.26 0.36 2.20
N THR A 15 -7.57 1.64 1.99
CA THR A 15 -8.26 2.13 0.79
C THR A 15 -7.47 1.79 -0.49
N LEU A 16 -6.14 1.86 -0.42
CA LEU A 16 -5.25 1.62 -1.56
C LEU A 16 -4.77 0.16 -1.68
N ARG A 17 -5.19 -0.72 -0.77
CA ARG A 17 -4.94 -2.16 -0.83
C ARG A 17 -6.25 -2.92 -0.97
N ASP A 18 -7.08 -2.99 0.06
CA ASP A 18 -8.39 -3.67 -0.01
C ASP A 18 -9.32 -3.00 -1.05
N GLY A 19 -9.33 -1.67 -1.07
CA GLY A 19 -10.11 -0.91 -2.06
C GLY A 19 -9.66 -1.16 -3.52
N SER A 20 -8.45 -1.71 -3.72
CA SER A 20 -7.97 -2.18 -5.02
C SER A 20 -8.90 -3.24 -5.62
N HIS A 21 -9.51 -4.12 -4.81
CA HIS A 21 -10.50 -5.08 -5.30
C HIS A 21 -11.72 -4.41 -5.91
N HIS A 22 -12.21 -3.33 -5.28
CA HIS A 22 -13.42 -2.63 -5.72
C HIS A 22 -13.28 -2.01 -7.11
N ILE A 23 -12.07 -1.53 -7.44
CA ILE A 23 -11.75 -0.94 -8.74
C ILE A 23 -10.99 -1.90 -9.67
N ARG A 24 -10.96 -3.20 -9.36
CA ARG A 24 -10.29 -4.24 -10.16
C ARG A 24 -8.81 -3.94 -10.43
N HIS A 25 -8.11 -3.42 -9.42
CA HIS A 25 -6.68 -3.14 -9.43
C HIS A 25 -6.25 -2.08 -10.45
N GLN A 26 -7.16 -1.17 -10.81
CA GLN A 26 -6.93 -0.14 -11.84
C GLN A 26 -6.51 1.22 -11.26
N PHE A 27 -5.84 1.24 -10.11
CA PHE A 27 -5.31 2.50 -9.57
C PHE A 27 -4.24 3.10 -10.49
N ALA A 28 -4.37 4.40 -10.74
CA ALA A 28 -3.34 5.24 -11.33
C ALA A 28 -2.45 5.88 -10.23
N VAL A 29 -1.25 6.32 -10.62
CA VAL A 29 -0.30 6.97 -9.70
C VAL A 29 -0.91 8.20 -9.04
N GLU A 30 -1.62 9.01 -9.82
CA GLU A 30 -2.21 10.27 -9.35
C GLU A 30 -3.28 10.04 -8.29
N GLN A 31 -4.04 8.93 -8.42
CA GLN A 31 -5.05 8.54 -7.44
C GLN A 31 -4.40 8.10 -6.13
N VAL A 32 -3.34 7.29 -6.19
CA VAL A 32 -2.56 6.88 -5.01
C VAL A 32 -1.98 8.10 -4.31
N ARG A 33 -1.34 9.01 -5.05
CA ARG A 33 -0.80 10.26 -4.52
C ARG A 33 -1.86 11.09 -3.80
N ALA A 34 -3.00 11.32 -4.44
CA ALA A 34 -4.08 12.13 -3.87
C ALA A 34 -4.63 11.52 -2.57
N VAL A 35 -4.86 10.20 -2.55
CA VAL A 35 -5.37 9.50 -1.36
C VAL A 35 -4.35 9.50 -0.23
N VAL A 36 -3.07 9.21 -0.53
CA VAL A 36 -2.00 9.23 0.49
C VAL A 36 -1.87 10.61 1.10
N GLN A 37 -1.81 11.67 0.29
CA GLN A 37 -1.71 13.04 0.80
C GLN A 37 -2.89 13.42 1.70
N ALA A 38 -4.11 13.03 1.32
CA ALA A 38 -5.30 13.31 2.11
C ALA A 38 -5.31 12.56 3.46
N LEU A 39 -4.99 11.26 3.45
CA LEU A 39 -4.94 10.42 4.66
C LEU A 39 -3.79 10.86 5.59
N ASP A 40 -2.62 11.13 5.02
CA ASP A 40 -1.45 11.63 5.76
C ASP A 40 -1.77 12.98 6.39
N ALA A 41 -2.36 13.92 5.64
CA ALA A 41 -2.80 15.23 6.16
C ALA A 41 -3.83 15.10 7.29
N ALA A 42 -4.72 14.11 7.21
CA ALA A 42 -5.70 13.78 8.24
C ALA A 42 -5.09 13.11 9.49
N GLY A 43 -3.80 12.78 9.47
CA GLY A 43 -3.09 12.19 10.61
C GLY A 43 -3.22 10.68 10.73
N VAL A 44 -3.60 9.98 9.65
CA VAL A 44 -3.63 8.51 9.64
C VAL A 44 -2.20 7.98 9.76
N PRO A 45 -1.88 7.16 10.78
CA PRO A 45 -0.49 6.81 11.06
C PRO A 45 0.06 5.73 10.11
N VAL A 46 -0.80 4.92 9.49
CA VAL A 46 -0.39 3.87 8.56
C VAL A 46 -1.35 3.79 7.38
N ILE A 47 -0.81 3.77 6.17
CA ILE A 47 -1.58 3.65 4.92
C ILE A 47 -1.07 2.44 4.16
N GLU A 48 -1.95 1.50 3.85
CA GLU A 48 -1.61 0.26 3.15
C GLU A 48 -1.76 0.40 1.63
N VAL A 49 -0.72 0.05 0.88
CA VAL A 49 -0.65 0.15 -0.58
C VAL A 49 -0.06 -1.14 -1.16
N SER A 50 -0.84 -1.88 -1.94
CA SER A 50 -0.40 -2.99 -2.79
C SER A 50 -1.55 -3.41 -3.73
N HIS A 51 -1.38 -4.49 -4.50
CA HIS A 51 -2.53 -5.21 -5.06
C HIS A 51 -3.49 -5.65 -3.92
N GLY A 52 -4.76 -5.92 -4.25
CA GLY A 52 -5.77 -6.37 -3.29
C GLY A 52 -5.35 -7.61 -2.49
N ASP A 53 -4.85 -8.62 -3.19
CA ASP A 53 -4.26 -9.84 -2.61
C ASP A 53 -2.81 -9.69 -2.11
N GLY A 54 -2.27 -8.47 -2.03
CA GLY A 54 -0.90 -8.22 -1.59
C GLY A 54 0.17 -8.34 -2.69
N LEU A 55 1.44 -8.26 -2.28
CA LEU A 55 2.60 -8.28 -3.18
C LEU A 55 2.58 -9.51 -4.10
N GLY A 56 2.83 -9.28 -5.39
CA GLY A 56 2.78 -10.34 -6.40
C GLY A 56 1.35 -10.73 -6.83
N GLY A 57 0.32 -10.05 -6.34
CA GLY A 57 -1.08 -10.42 -6.61
C GLY A 57 -1.55 -10.19 -8.05
N SER A 58 -0.89 -9.28 -8.80
CA SER A 58 -1.21 -8.98 -10.20
C SER A 58 -1.03 -10.22 -11.08
N SER A 59 -2.13 -10.87 -11.45
CA SER A 59 -2.12 -12.21 -12.04
C SER A 59 -3.38 -12.48 -12.86
N PHE A 60 -3.47 -13.65 -13.50
CA PHE A 60 -4.71 -14.07 -14.15
C PHE A 60 -5.79 -14.48 -13.14
N THR A 61 -5.40 -15.06 -12.01
CA THR A 61 -6.32 -15.54 -10.98
C THR A 61 -7.05 -14.39 -10.28
N TYR A 62 -6.31 -13.33 -9.94
CA TYR A 62 -6.81 -12.24 -9.12
C TYR A 62 -7.03 -10.93 -9.90
N GLY A 63 -6.62 -10.90 -11.17
CA GLY A 63 -6.71 -9.72 -12.03
C GLY A 63 -5.35 -9.01 -12.14
N ARG A 64 -5.11 -8.41 -13.30
CA ARG A 64 -3.86 -7.66 -13.55
C ARG A 64 -4.04 -6.22 -13.12
N SER A 65 -3.07 -5.71 -12.36
CA SER A 65 -2.99 -4.28 -12.06
C SER A 65 -2.82 -3.46 -13.34
N ALA A 66 -3.48 -2.31 -13.43
CA ALA A 66 -3.22 -1.32 -14.48
C ALA A 66 -1.80 -0.78 -14.41
N THR A 67 -1.37 -0.47 -13.18
CA THR A 67 -0.07 0.12 -12.88
C THR A 67 0.76 -0.90 -12.10
N ALA A 68 2.06 -0.97 -12.39
CA ALA A 68 2.97 -1.82 -11.63
C ALA A 68 2.92 -1.46 -10.14
N GLU A 69 2.71 -2.45 -9.27
CA GLU A 69 2.49 -2.17 -7.84
C GLU A 69 3.67 -1.43 -7.20
N ARG A 70 4.90 -1.74 -7.61
CA ARG A 70 6.12 -1.08 -7.10
C ARG A 70 6.17 0.40 -7.43
N LEU A 71 5.57 0.80 -8.55
CA LEU A 71 5.42 2.21 -8.91
C LEU A 71 4.41 2.87 -7.97
N LEU A 72 3.26 2.24 -7.72
CA LEU A 72 2.26 2.77 -6.78
C LEU A 72 2.83 2.90 -5.36
N ILE A 73 3.56 1.90 -4.87
CA ILE A 73 4.18 1.91 -3.53
C ILE A 73 5.25 2.99 -3.44
N ARG A 74 6.12 3.12 -4.43
CA ARG A 74 7.14 4.19 -4.47
C ARG A 74 6.50 5.58 -4.41
N GLU A 75 5.44 5.78 -5.18
CA GLU A 75 4.74 7.07 -5.20
C GLU A 75 4.00 7.33 -3.89
N ALA A 76 3.49 6.30 -3.22
CA ALA A 76 2.93 6.42 -1.88
C ALA A 76 4.00 6.84 -0.86
N VAL A 77 5.18 6.18 -0.86
CA VAL A 77 6.30 6.54 0.03
C VAL A 77 6.75 7.98 -0.20
N ALA A 78 6.90 8.39 -1.47
CA ALA A 78 7.28 9.77 -1.81
C ALA A 78 6.22 10.82 -1.46
N SER A 79 4.94 10.42 -1.34
CA SER A 79 3.82 11.32 -1.06
C SER A 79 3.51 11.47 0.43
N ALA A 80 3.86 10.46 1.24
CA ALA A 80 3.63 10.49 2.68
C ALA A 80 4.70 11.34 3.38
N THR A 81 4.27 12.20 4.30
CA THR A 81 5.20 13.01 5.11
C THR A 81 5.35 12.47 6.53
N ARG A 82 4.32 11.82 7.07
CA ARG A 82 4.30 11.28 8.45
C ARG A 82 3.86 9.83 8.51
N ALA A 83 2.88 9.45 7.69
CA ALA A 83 2.30 8.13 7.67
C ALA A 83 3.34 7.08 7.25
N THR A 84 3.33 5.93 7.92
CA THR A 84 4.10 4.77 7.46
C THR A 84 3.35 4.08 6.32
N ILE A 85 4.03 3.78 5.22
CA ILE A 85 3.46 2.97 4.15
C ILE A 85 3.60 1.48 4.50
N ALA A 86 2.48 0.77 4.52
CA ALA A 86 2.41 -0.67 4.73
C ALA A 86 2.08 -1.39 3.41
N CYS A 87 2.44 -2.67 3.33
CA CYS A 87 2.06 -3.55 2.21
C CYS A 87 1.62 -4.91 2.76
N LEU A 88 0.66 -5.54 2.09
CA LEU A 88 0.22 -6.90 2.41
C LEU A 88 1.08 -7.93 1.67
N ILE A 89 1.39 -9.06 2.31
CA ILE A 89 1.97 -10.22 1.63
C ILE A 89 1.28 -11.51 2.05
N LEU A 90 0.99 -12.36 1.06
CA LEU A 90 0.49 -13.72 1.25
C LEU A 90 1.57 -14.72 0.81
N PRO A 91 2.09 -15.57 1.72
CA PRO A 91 3.00 -16.65 1.34
C PRO A 91 2.35 -17.59 0.32
N GLY A 92 3.08 -17.90 -0.76
CA GLY A 92 2.56 -18.64 -1.92
C GLY A 92 2.08 -17.75 -3.06
N LEU A 93 2.02 -16.43 -2.85
CA LEU A 93 1.77 -15.43 -3.89
C LEU A 93 2.96 -14.47 -4.01
N GLY A 94 3.23 -13.71 -2.94
CA GLY A 94 4.41 -12.86 -2.84
C GLY A 94 5.63 -13.62 -2.30
N THR A 95 6.82 -13.14 -2.64
CA THR A 95 8.09 -13.74 -2.21
C THR A 95 8.87 -12.83 -1.26
N SER A 96 9.88 -13.38 -0.59
CA SER A 96 10.81 -12.55 0.20
C SER A 96 11.59 -11.56 -0.67
N ASP A 97 11.76 -11.83 -1.97
CA ASP A 97 12.36 -10.87 -2.90
C ASP A 97 11.45 -9.68 -3.16
N ASP A 98 10.13 -9.87 -3.17
CA ASP A 98 9.18 -8.77 -3.26
C ASP A 98 9.26 -7.87 -2.03
N ILE A 99 9.35 -8.46 -0.83
CA ILE A 99 9.59 -7.70 0.42
C ILE A 99 10.88 -6.89 0.33
N ARG A 100 11.99 -7.53 -0.06
CA ARG A 100 13.29 -6.84 -0.20
C ARG A 100 13.21 -5.69 -1.19
N ALA A 101 12.55 -5.91 -2.31
CA ALA A 101 12.45 -4.90 -3.36
C ALA A 101 11.63 -3.69 -2.92
N ILE A 102 10.50 -3.88 -2.22
CA ILE A 102 9.73 -2.75 -1.71
C ILE A 102 10.43 -2.04 -0.56
N HIS A 103 11.16 -2.77 0.30
CA HIS A 103 11.92 -2.18 1.40
C HIS A 103 13.09 -1.32 0.92
N SER A 104 13.66 -1.63 -0.26
CA SER A 104 14.72 -0.85 -0.89
C SER A 104 14.23 0.37 -1.69
N LEU A 105 12.93 0.63 -1.73
CA LEU A 105 12.40 1.82 -2.39
C LEU A 105 12.84 3.09 -1.62
N PRO A 106 13.16 4.18 -2.33
CA PRO A 106 13.64 5.43 -1.74
C PRO A 106 12.57 6.15 -0.92
#